data_AF-A0A7Y5AQH7-F1
#
_entry.id   AF-A0A7Y5AQH7-F1
#
_cell.length_a   1.000
_cell.length_b   1.000
_cell.length_c   1.000
_cell.angle_alpha   90.00
_cell.angle_beta   90.00
_cell.angle_gamma   90.00
#
_symmetry.space_group_name_H-M   'P 1'
#
loop_
_entity.id
_entity.type
_entity.pdbx_description
1 polymer ?
#
loop_
_entity_poly.entity_id
_entity_poly.type
_entity_poly.pdbx_seq_one_letter_code
_entity_poly.pdbx_strand_id
1 'polypeptide(L)'
;MEYALLQDVAFSSAPGYATITKLQHWPELPVSAEQSLVSQLQTTLDIQQQVNIVSMAVGKILPLSALQLNTAVGEFPARGSQVAAFEHRSMLVLNQQCLAELVYQSEYAFTPMLQRELLLLESEWLFSLRNALVVARLQQLALKDTLTGLGNRRFFDDAIAKAVLLAQRNDSSCALLLLDLDNFKQVNDIAGHAAGDEVLLTVAGCLRDTLRATDSLFRFGGDEFAVLLSGQDADSAQLVARRLLKVINQHHLCQQYKVSASAGLAQLKPDMDAGRLFKAADEALYDAKNAGKSTVRFA
;
A
#
# COMPACT_ATOMS: atom_id res chain seq x y z
N MET A 1 19.96 -32.99 -20.33
CA MET A 1 19.58 -31.68 -20.89
C MET A 1 18.67 -30.99 -19.90
N GLU A 2 19.28 -30.55 -18.80
CA GLU A 2 18.60 -29.83 -17.72
C GLU A 2 18.67 -28.33 -18.01
N TYR A 3 17.51 -27.69 -18.02
CA TYR A 3 17.38 -26.25 -17.96
C TYR A 3 17.84 -25.80 -16.57
N ALA A 4 19.10 -25.40 -16.46
CA ALA A 4 19.61 -24.68 -15.30
C ALA A 4 18.95 -23.29 -15.28
N LEU A 5 18.10 -23.11 -14.27
CA LEU A 5 17.54 -21.85 -13.82
C LEU A 5 18.58 -20.74 -13.89
N LEU A 6 18.31 -19.73 -14.72
CA LEU A 6 18.88 -18.40 -14.59
C LEU A 6 18.54 -17.92 -13.17
N GLN A 7 19.51 -18.06 -12.26
CA GLN A 7 19.47 -17.38 -10.99
C GLN A 7 19.39 -15.88 -11.30
N ASP A 8 18.27 -15.28 -10.92
CA ASP A 8 18.13 -13.84 -10.72
C ASP A 8 19.31 -13.37 -9.87
N VAL A 9 20.32 -12.78 -10.52
CA VAL A 9 21.34 -12.01 -9.84
C VAL A 9 20.63 -10.76 -9.34
N ALA A 10 20.04 -10.87 -8.17
CA ALA A 10 19.40 -9.78 -7.47
C ALA A 10 20.39 -8.61 -7.36
N PHE A 11 20.05 -7.47 -7.96
CA PHE A 11 20.69 -6.15 -7.75
C PHE A 11 20.56 -5.63 -6.30
N SER A 12 20.25 -6.51 -5.34
CA SER A 12 20.14 -6.23 -3.91
C SER A 12 21.47 -5.85 -3.24
N SER A 13 22.60 -6.11 -3.90
CA SER A 13 23.95 -5.85 -3.37
C SER A 13 24.67 -4.66 -4.03
N ALA A 14 24.04 -3.90 -4.92
CA ALA A 14 24.67 -2.73 -5.52
C ALA A 14 24.85 -1.62 -4.45
N PRO A 15 26.09 -1.18 -4.14
CA PRO A 15 26.34 -0.17 -3.12
C PRO A 15 25.68 1.17 -3.49
N GLY A 16 25.06 1.83 -2.51
CA GLY A 16 24.51 3.19 -2.68
C GLY A 16 25.62 4.18 -3.02
N TYR A 17 25.36 5.10 -3.95
CA TYR A 17 26.39 5.94 -4.58
C TYR A 17 27.08 6.94 -3.64
N ALA A 18 26.45 7.31 -2.51
CA ALA A 18 27.12 8.10 -1.45
C ALA A 18 28.39 7.45 -0.91
N THR A 19 28.58 6.14 -1.15
CA THR A 19 29.79 5.41 -0.78
C THR A 19 30.86 5.42 -1.89
N ILE A 20 30.45 5.58 -3.17
CA ILE A 20 31.35 5.53 -4.34
C ILE A 20 31.98 6.90 -4.62
N THR A 21 31.26 7.99 -4.34
CA THR A 21 31.72 9.39 -4.55
C THR A 21 32.93 9.82 -3.72
N LYS A 22 33.37 9.03 -2.73
CA LYS A 22 34.59 9.31 -1.95
C LYS A 22 35.89 8.90 -2.65
N LEU A 23 35.83 8.34 -3.86
CA LEU A 23 37.01 7.98 -4.64
C LEU A 23 37.58 9.19 -5.38
N GLN A 24 38.88 9.47 -5.20
CA GLN A 24 39.60 10.63 -5.75
C GLN A 24 39.72 10.67 -7.30
N HIS A 25 39.31 9.62 -8.02
CA HIS A 25 39.54 9.47 -9.46
C HIS A 25 38.26 9.04 -10.22
N TRP A 26 37.27 9.93 -10.23
CA TRP A 26 36.02 9.86 -11.02
C TRP A 26 36.15 9.36 -12.49
N PRO A 27 37.26 9.59 -13.23
CA PRO A 27 37.33 9.19 -14.65
C PRO A 27 37.66 7.71 -14.92
N GLU A 28 38.02 6.89 -13.93
CA GLU A 28 38.62 5.55 -14.16
C GLU A 28 37.66 4.35 -13.97
N LEU A 29 36.36 4.53 -14.17
CA LEU A 29 35.43 3.39 -14.14
C LEU A 29 35.53 2.56 -15.45
N PRO A 30 35.68 1.23 -15.38
CA PRO A 30 35.82 0.40 -16.58
C PRO A 30 34.54 0.42 -17.42
N VAL A 31 34.69 0.68 -18.73
CA VAL A 31 33.63 0.63 -19.73
C VAL A 31 33.23 -0.83 -19.96
N SER A 32 32.33 -1.34 -19.13
CA SER A 32 31.57 -2.55 -19.47
C SER A 32 30.64 -2.27 -20.64
N ALA A 33 30.19 -3.30 -21.37
CA ALA A 33 29.16 -3.17 -22.40
C ALA A 33 27.83 -2.79 -21.73
N GLU A 34 27.71 -1.52 -21.32
CA GLU A 34 26.58 -1.04 -20.55
C GLU A 34 25.33 -1.04 -21.41
N GLN A 35 24.32 -1.80 -20.98
CA GLN A 35 22.97 -1.66 -21.51
C GLN A 35 22.55 -0.19 -21.37
N SER A 36 22.01 0.40 -22.43
CA SER A 36 21.47 1.77 -22.42
C SER A 36 20.52 1.96 -21.23
N LEU A 37 20.52 3.16 -20.64
CA LEU A 37 19.63 3.55 -19.55
C LEU A 37 18.17 3.20 -19.86
N VAL A 38 17.71 3.47 -21.08
CA VAL A 38 16.37 3.09 -21.56
C VAL A 38 16.11 1.59 -21.38
N SER A 39 17.08 0.74 -21.78
CA SER A 39 16.97 -0.72 -21.65
C SER A 39 16.84 -1.14 -20.19
N GLN A 40 17.67 -0.56 -19.31
CA GLN A 40 17.62 -0.86 -17.87
C GLN A 40 16.28 -0.43 -17.25
N LEU A 41 15.80 0.77 -17.58
CA LEU A 41 14.53 1.29 -17.05
C LEU A 41 13.31 0.51 -17.53
N GLN A 42 13.37 -0.09 -18.72
CA GLN A 42 12.28 -0.93 -19.25
C GLN A 42 12.17 -2.29 -18.53
N THR A 43 13.18 -2.72 -17.79
CA THR A 43 13.14 -4.01 -17.06
C THR A 43 12.28 -3.98 -15.79
N THR A 44 11.84 -2.81 -15.33
CA THR A 44 11.11 -2.67 -14.07
C THR A 44 9.99 -1.64 -14.16
N LEU A 45 8.89 -1.91 -13.45
CA LEU A 45 7.76 -1.00 -13.23
C LEU A 45 7.77 -0.44 -11.80
N ASP A 46 8.75 -0.83 -10.98
CA ASP A 46 8.93 -0.30 -9.62
C ASP A 46 9.60 1.08 -9.69
N ILE A 47 8.89 2.11 -9.22
CA ILE A 47 9.34 3.50 -9.28
C ILE A 47 10.64 3.69 -8.49
N GLN A 48 10.75 3.05 -7.32
CA GLN A 48 11.94 3.17 -6.47
C GLN A 48 13.18 2.55 -7.13
N GLN A 49 13.01 1.42 -7.81
CA GLN A 49 14.07 0.78 -8.59
C GLN A 49 14.47 1.65 -9.79
N GLN A 50 13.51 2.24 -10.51
CA GLN A 50 13.82 3.18 -11.60
C GLN A 50 14.60 4.40 -11.08
N VAL A 51 14.19 5.00 -9.95
CA VAL A 51 14.93 6.10 -9.31
C VAL A 51 16.38 5.70 -9.01
N ASN A 52 16.61 4.49 -8.51
CA ASN A 52 17.96 4.01 -8.23
C ASN A 52 18.78 3.85 -9.52
N ILE A 53 18.20 3.28 -10.58
CA ILE A 53 18.86 3.16 -11.90
C ILE A 53 19.24 4.55 -12.43
N VAL A 54 18.32 5.51 -12.39
CA VAL A 54 18.58 6.89 -12.83
C VAL A 54 19.65 7.55 -11.97
N SER A 55 19.62 7.36 -10.65
CA SER A 55 20.67 7.90 -9.76
C SER A 55 22.07 7.41 -10.14
N MET A 56 22.19 6.16 -10.59
CA MET A 56 23.47 5.60 -11.06
C MET A 56 23.91 6.22 -12.39
N ALA A 57 22.98 6.51 -13.29
CA ALA A 57 23.29 7.15 -14.57
C ALA A 57 23.68 8.63 -14.38
N VAL A 58 22.94 9.36 -13.54
CA VAL A 58 23.24 10.75 -13.16
C VAL A 58 24.58 10.84 -12.44
N GLY A 59 24.86 9.87 -11.56
CA GLY A 59 26.14 9.71 -10.89
C GLY A 59 27.32 9.40 -11.82
N LYS A 60 27.18 9.36 -13.14
CA LYS A 60 28.32 9.35 -14.08
C LYS A 60 28.64 10.75 -14.62
N ILE A 61 27.63 11.62 -14.60
CA ILE A 61 27.70 12.99 -15.12
C ILE A 61 28.25 13.92 -14.05
N LEU A 62 27.73 13.82 -12.82
CA LEU A 62 28.16 14.66 -11.71
C LEU A 62 28.21 13.91 -10.37
N PRO A 63 29.05 14.36 -9.42
CA PRO A 63 29.03 13.89 -8.05
C PRO A 63 27.72 14.28 -7.36
N LEU A 64 26.73 13.40 -7.49
CA LEU A 64 25.39 13.54 -6.95
C LEU A 64 25.39 13.20 -5.45
N SER A 65 24.83 14.08 -4.62
CA SER A 65 24.66 13.86 -3.18
C SER A 65 23.27 13.31 -2.86
N ALA A 66 22.23 13.80 -3.54
CA ALA A 66 20.87 13.28 -3.43
C ALA A 66 20.10 13.38 -4.75
N LEU A 67 19.18 12.44 -4.95
CA LEU A 67 18.16 12.49 -6.00
C LEU A 67 16.83 12.10 -5.38
N GLN A 68 15.80 12.89 -5.61
CA GLN A 68 14.44 12.60 -5.16
C GLN A 68 13.45 12.83 -6.29
N LEU A 69 12.53 11.87 -6.45
CA LEU A 69 11.41 11.97 -7.38
C LEU A 69 10.12 12.18 -6.59
N ASN A 70 9.46 13.31 -6.83
CA ASN A 70 8.17 13.66 -6.25
C ASN A 70 7.08 13.42 -7.29
N THR A 71 6.12 12.55 -6.96
CA THR A 71 5.03 12.17 -7.87
C THR A 71 3.69 12.32 -7.15
N ALA A 72 2.59 12.27 -7.90
CA ALA A 72 1.24 12.24 -7.31
C ALA A 72 0.98 10.97 -6.46
N VAL A 73 1.78 9.90 -6.62
CA VAL A 73 1.63 8.65 -5.86
C VAL A 73 2.58 8.54 -4.67
N GLY A 74 3.51 9.49 -4.50
CA GLY A 74 4.47 9.50 -3.40
C GLY A 74 5.83 10.12 -3.75
N GLU A 75 6.69 10.18 -2.74
CA GLU A 75 8.07 10.64 -2.82
C GLU A 75 9.03 9.44 -2.81
N PHE A 76 10.01 9.46 -3.71
CA PHE A 76 10.95 8.36 -3.92
C PHE A 76 12.38 8.88 -3.89
N PRO A 77 13.06 8.88 -2.73
CA PRO A 77 14.46 9.25 -2.63
C PRO A 77 15.37 8.12 -3.14
N ALA A 78 16.41 8.45 -3.88
CA ALA A 78 17.44 7.50 -4.29
C ALA A 78 18.23 7.00 -3.07
N ARG A 79 18.64 5.72 -3.11
CA ARG A 79 19.40 5.11 -2.01
C ARG A 79 20.70 5.86 -1.72
N GLY A 80 20.90 6.21 -0.46
CA GLY A 80 22.10 6.92 0.01
C GLY A 80 22.04 8.44 -0.14
N SER A 81 20.90 9.01 -0.52
CA SER A 81 20.72 10.47 -0.62
C SER A 81 21.08 11.20 0.68
N GLN A 82 21.91 12.24 0.58
CA GLN A 82 22.31 13.13 1.67
C GLN A 82 22.11 14.59 1.26
N VAL A 83 21.74 15.43 2.22
CA VAL A 83 21.53 16.86 1.99
C VAL A 83 22.84 17.53 1.58
N ALA A 84 22.81 18.35 0.54
CA ALA A 84 23.97 19.09 0.04
C ALA A 84 23.65 20.56 -0.27
N ALA A 85 24.70 21.34 -0.53
CA ALA A 85 24.64 22.80 -0.61
C ALA A 85 23.86 23.35 -1.81
N PHE A 86 23.92 22.67 -2.97
CA PHE A 86 23.26 23.13 -4.19
C PHE A 86 22.09 22.21 -4.55
N GLU A 87 21.01 22.81 -5.01
CA GLU A 87 19.80 22.12 -5.45
C GLU A 87 19.43 22.53 -6.87
N HIS A 88 18.99 21.55 -7.67
CA HIS A 88 18.37 21.78 -8.97
C HIS A 88 17.08 20.99 -9.07
N ARG A 89 16.04 21.63 -9.61
CA ARG A 89 14.73 21.01 -9.81
C ARG A 89 14.38 20.97 -11.28
N SER A 90 13.86 19.84 -11.72
CA SER A 90 13.36 19.64 -13.08
C SER A 90 11.96 19.04 -13.05
N MET A 91 11.11 19.45 -14.00
CA MET A 91 9.76 18.94 -14.14
C MET A 91 9.70 17.94 -15.28
N LEU A 92 9.33 16.70 -14.98
CA LEU A 92 9.14 15.66 -15.99
C LEU A 92 7.74 15.81 -16.59
N VAL A 93 7.68 16.35 -17.82
CA VAL A 93 6.44 16.59 -18.55
C VAL A 93 6.38 15.72 -19.80
N LEU A 94 5.29 14.98 -19.97
CA LEU A 94 5.02 14.18 -21.16
C LEU A 94 3.59 14.46 -21.64
N ASN A 95 3.42 14.82 -22.91
CA ASN A 95 2.10 15.12 -23.52
C ASN A 95 1.26 16.14 -22.71
N GLN A 96 1.88 17.25 -22.29
CA GLN A 96 1.25 18.30 -21.45
C GLN A 96 0.81 17.84 -20.05
N GLN A 97 1.21 16.64 -19.62
CA GLN A 97 0.97 16.14 -18.28
C GLN A 97 2.27 16.17 -17.48
N CYS A 98 2.24 16.80 -16.31
CA CYS A 98 3.31 16.71 -15.32
C CYS A 98 3.28 15.31 -14.69
N LEU A 99 4.32 14.52 -14.94
CA LEU A 99 4.48 13.19 -14.35
C LEU A 99 5.07 13.28 -12.94
N ALA A 100 6.10 14.11 -12.77
CA ALA A 100 6.84 14.23 -11.52
C ALA A 100 7.70 15.52 -11.48
N GLU A 101 8.14 15.88 -10.28
CA GLU A 101 9.24 16.80 -10.03
C GLU A 101 10.47 15.98 -9.61
N LEU A 102 11.62 16.29 -10.19
CA LEU A 102 12.91 15.77 -9.77
C LEU A 102 13.67 16.83 -8.98
N VAL A 103 14.25 16.43 -7.86
CA VAL A 103 15.09 17.25 -7.00
C VAL A 103 16.46 16.61 -6.93
N TYR A 104 17.45 17.30 -7.49
CA TYR A 104 18.85 16.93 -7.46
C TYR A 104 19.57 17.78 -6.41
N GLN A 105 20.44 17.17 -5.61
CA GLN A 105 21.36 17.90 -4.75
C GLN A 105 22.80 17.44 -4.94
N SER A 106 23.72 18.39 -4.88
CA SER A 106 25.16 18.17 -5.04
C SER A 106 25.95 19.19 -4.22
N GLU A 107 27.19 18.84 -3.90
CA GLU A 107 28.18 19.79 -3.36
C GLU A 107 28.65 20.82 -4.41
N TYR A 108 28.30 20.63 -5.68
CA TYR A 108 28.69 21.47 -6.80
C TYR A 108 27.48 22.14 -7.44
N ALA A 109 27.68 23.36 -7.96
CA ALA A 109 26.63 24.10 -8.63
C ALA A 109 26.23 23.46 -9.98
N PHE A 110 24.93 23.45 -10.27
CA PHE A 110 24.37 22.94 -11.52
C PHE A 110 24.54 23.96 -12.65
N THR A 111 25.66 23.88 -13.36
CA THR A 111 25.92 24.75 -14.53
C THR A 111 24.91 24.50 -15.66
N PRO A 112 24.68 25.46 -16.57
CA PRO A 112 23.77 25.25 -17.71
C PRO A 112 24.12 24.04 -18.59
N MET A 113 25.42 23.66 -18.68
CA MET A 113 25.85 22.46 -19.41
C MET A 113 25.40 21.19 -18.68
N LEU A 114 25.59 21.12 -17.36
CA LEU A 114 25.12 19.99 -16.55
C LEU A 114 23.59 19.87 -16.58
N GLN A 115 22.88 20.99 -16.46
CA GLN A 115 21.42 21.02 -16.59
C GLN A 115 20.96 20.45 -17.94
N ARG A 116 21.67 20.76 -19.03
CA ARG A 116 21.37 20.20 -20.35
C ARG A 116 21.60 18.68 -20.41
N GLU A 117 22.66 18.17 -19.81
CA GLU A 117 22.94 16.73 -19.76
C GLU A 117 21.89 15.98 -18.92
N LEU A 118 21.48 16.56 -17.79
CA LEU A 118 20.39 16.04 -16.97
C LEU A 118 19.08 15.98 -17.77
N LEU A 119 18.71 17.05 -18.47
CA LEU A 119 17.51 17.09 -19.31
C LEU A 119 17.48 15.99 -20.38
N LEU A 120 18.63 15.65 -20.98
CA LEU A 120 18.73 14.57 -21.96
C LEU A 120 18.47 13.22 -21.29
N LEU A 121 19.08 12.96 -20.13
CA LEU A 121 18.89 11.73 -19.36
C LEU A 121 17.44 11.59 -18.88
N GLU A 122 16.85 12.68 -18.38
CA GLU A 122 15.46 12.76 -17.97
C GLU A 122 14.51 12.38 -19.11
N SER A 123 14.80 12.80 -20.34
CA SER A 123 14.00 12.48 -21.52
C SER A 123 13.95 10.98 -21.83
N GLU A 124 15.01 10.23 -21.51
CA GLU A 124 15.08 8.77 -21.67
C GLU A 124 14.19 8.04 -20.64
N TRP A 125 13.88 8.67 -19.50
CA TRP A 125 13.08 8.08 -18.43
C TRP A 125 11.57 8.33 -18.58
N LEU A 126 11.16 9.38 -19.31
CA LEU A 126 9.75 9.81 -19.36
C LEU A 126 8.75 8.67 -19.64
N PHE A 127 9.04 7.79 -20.60
CA PHE A 127 8.11 6.73 -20.99
C PHE A 127 8.03 5.58 -19.98
N SER A 128 9.18 5.11 -19.47
CA SER A 128 9.21 4.05 -18.45
C SER A 128 8.64 4.53 -17.12
N LEU A 129 8.87 5.79 -16.76
CA LEU A 129 8.23 6.42 -15.59
C LEU A 129 6.71 6.52 -15.77
N ARG A 130 6.23 7.01 -16.92
CA ARG A 130 4.79 7.07 -17.21
C ARG A 130 4.15 5.70 -17.07
N ASN A 131 4.77 4.65 -17.57
CA ASN A 131 4.25 3.28 -17.45
C ASN A 131 4.22 2.82 -15.99
N ALA A 132 5.29 3.04 -15.22
CA ALA A 132 5.33 2.73 -13.79
C ALA A 132 4.25 3.49 -12.99
N LEU A 133 4.05 4.77 -13.27
CA LEU A 133 3.02 5.60 -12.65
C LEU A 133 1.60 5.12 -12.98
N VAL A 134 1.34 4.73 -14.23
CA VAL A 134 0.05 4.15 -14.64
C VAL A 134 -0.20 2.84 -13.91
N VAL A 135 0.80 1.95 -13.84
CA VAL A 135 0.68 0.68 -13.12
C VAL A 135 0.48 0.90 -11.62
N ALA A 136 1.22 1.82 -11.01
CA ALA A 136 1.02 2.19 -9.61
C ALA A 136 -0.41 2.71 -9.37
N ARG A 137 -0.94 3.53 -10.28
CA ARG A 137 -2.33 4.01 -10.21
C ARG A 137 -3.35 2.88 -10.37
N LEU A 138 -3.12 1.93 -11.27
CA LEU A 138 -3.97 0.75 -11.42
C LEU A 138 -3.93 -0.13 -10.17
N GLN A 139 -2.77 -0.31 -9.56
CA GLN A 139 -2.64 -1.02 -8.29
C GLN A 139 -3.38 -0.32 -7.16
N GLN A 140 -3.32 1.02 -7.08
CA GLN A 140 -4.09 1.81 -6.11
C GLN A 140 -5.60 1.69 -6.34
N LEU A 141 -6.07 1.68 -7.59
CA LEU A 141 -7.47 1.40 -7.92
C LEU A 141 -7.86 -0.05 -7.56
N ALA A 142 -6.91 -0.99 -7.65
CA ALA A 142 -7.07 -2.37 -7.24
C ALA A 142 -6.98 -2.59 -5.72
N LEU A 143 -7.06 -1.53 -4.89
CA LEU A 143 -7.18 -1.63 -3.42
C LEU A 143 -8.64 -1.57 -2.94
N LYS A 144 -9.59 -1.37 -3.86
CA LYS A 144 -11.01 -1.31 -3.55
C LYS A 144 -11.75 -2.57 -4.02
N ASP A 145 -12.73 -2.99 -3.25
CA ASP A 145 -13.70 -4.00 -3.66
C ASP A 145 -14.64 -3.41 -4.70
N THR A 146 -14.80 -4.09 -5.84
CA THR A 146 -15.54 -3.55 -7.00
C THR A 146 -17.04 -3.45 -6.75
N LEU A 147 -17.60 -4.30 -5.89
CA LEU A 147 -19.02 -4.25 -5.54
C LEU A 147 -19.30 -3.16 -4.52
N THR A 148 -18.61 -3.20 -3.38
CA THR A 148 -18.95 -2.36 -2.21
C THR A 148 -18.22 -1.02 -2.15
N GLY A 149 -17.12 -0.86 -2.90
CA GLY A 149 -16.24 0.30 -2.84
C GLY A 149 -15.42 0.40 -1.54
N LEU A 150 -15.50 -0.60 -0.66
CA LEU A 150 -14.68 -0.70 0.55
C LEU A 150 -13.24 -1.06 0.21
N GLY A 151 -12.33 -1.00 1.18
CA GLY A 151 -11.00 -1.58 0.98
C GLY A 151 -11.11 -3.08 0.71
N ASN A 152 -10.29 -3.63 -0.18
CA ASN A 152 -10.26 -5.08 -0.40
C ASN A 152 -9.25 -5.76 0.52
N ARG A 153 -9.14 -7.08 0.42
CA ARG A 153 -8.18 -7.89 1.18
C ARG A 153 -6.74 -7.41 1.09
N ARG A 154 -6.26 -7.08 -0.11
CA ARG A 154 -4.88 -6.57 -0.29
C ARG A 154 -4.67 -5.28 0.47
N PHE A 155 -5.64 -4.37 0.42
CA PHE A 155 -5.54 -3.12 1.18
C PHE A 155 -5.61 -3.35 2.69
N PHE A 156 -6.43 -4.31 3.13
CA PHE A 156 -6.48 -4.72 4.53
C PHE A 156 -5.11 -5.21 5.04
N ASP A 157 -4.46 -6.12 4.30
CA ASP A 157 -3.17 -6.70 4.68
C ASP A 157 -2.09 -5.62 4.90
N ASP A 158 -2.04 -4.63 3.99
CA ASP A 158 -1.14 -3.47 4.12
C ASP A 158 -1.55 -2.55 5.29
N ALA A 159 -2.85 -2.33 5.48
CA ALA A 159 -3.38 -1.42 6.48
C ALA A 159 -3.20 -1.95 7.91
N ILE A 160 -3.43 -3.24 8.17
CA ILE A 160 -3.26 -3.84 9.50
C ILE A 160 -1.79 -3.79 9.92
N ALA A 161 -0.86 -4.13 9.01
CA ALA A 161 0.57 -4.06 9.28
C ALA A 161 1.01 -2.64 9.69
N LYS A 162 0.55 -1.63 8.95
CA LYS A 162 0.82 -0.22 9.25
C LYS A 162 0.19 0.23 10.56
N ALA A 163 -1.07 -0.15 10.81
CA ALA A 163 -1.80 0.24 12.01
C ALA A 163 -1.14 -0.28 13.29
N VAL A 164 -0.67 -1.54 13.29
CA VAL A 164 0.04 -2.13 14.43
C VAL A 164 1.36 -1.39 14.71
N LEU A 165 2.17 -1.15 13.67
CA LEU A 165 3.44 -0.42 13.83
C LEU A 165 3.23 1.01 14.33
N LEU A 166 2.20 1.69 13.82
CA LEU A 166 1.87 3.05 14.24
C LEU A 166 1.41 3.09 15.71
N ALA A 167 0.55 2.15 16.10
CA ALA A 167 0.04 2.04 17.45
C ALA A 167 1.16 1.77 18.47
N GLN A 168 2.06 0.84 18.16
CA GLN A 168 3.23 0.54 19.00
C GLN A 168 4.18 1.74 19.12
N ARG A 169 4.42 2.45 18.01
CA ARG A 169 5.32 3.62 18.00
C ARG A 169 4.78 4.78 18.83
N ASN A 170 3.46 4.98 18.82
CA ASN A 170 2.81 6.12 19.46
C ASN A 170 2.19 5.79 20.82
N ASP A 171 2.38 4.57 21.32
CA ASP A 171 1.72 4.03 22.51
C ASP A 171 0.19 4.27 22.48
N SER A 172 -0.42 4.03 21.32
CA SER A 172 -1.85 4.25 21.10
C SER A 172 -2.62 2.94 20.95
N SER A 173 -3.92 2.98 21.25
CA SER A 173 -4.78 1.81 21.17
C SER A 173 -5.21 1.52 19.73
N CYS A 174 -5.30 0.23 19.39
CA CYS A 174 -5.79 -0.26 18.10
C CYS A 174 -6.59 -1.54 18.34
N ALA A 175 -7.71 -1.71 17.65
CA ALA A 175 -8.48 -2.94 17.69
C ALA A 175 -8.87 -3.40 16.28
N LEU A 176 -8.98 -4.71 16.11
CA LEU A 176 -9.44 -5.35 14.89
C LEU A 176 -10.77 -6.04 15.14
N LEU A 177 -11.77 -5.71 14.34
CA LEU A 177 -13.05 -6.40 14.27
C LEU A 177 -13.12 -7.19 12.96
N LEU A 178 -13.35 -8.50 13.05
CA LEU A 178 -13.73 -9.34 11.93
C LEU A 178 -15.22 -9.64 12.01
N LEU A 179 -15.92 -9.57 10.88
CA LEU A 179 -17.36 -9.75 10.80
C LEU A 179 -17.70 -10.67 9.63
N ASP A 180 -18.66 -11.55 9.82
CA ASP A 180 -19.14 -12.50 8.81
C ASP A 180 -20.67 -12.55 8.82
N LEU A 181 -21.26 -12.62 7.62
CA LEU A 181 -22.71 -12.66 7.46
C LEU A 181 -23.26 -14.08 7.64
N ASP A 182 -24.04 -14.24 8.69
CA ASP A 182 -24.74 -15.48 8.98
C ASP A 182 -25.82 -15.78 7.94
N ASN A 183 -25.82 -17.02 7.45
CA ASN A 183 -26.80 -17.54 6.48
C ASN A 183 -26.78 -16.85 5.10
N PHE A 184 -25.73 -16.08 4.79
CA PHE A 184 -25.62 -15.38 3.51
C PHE A 184 -25.68 -16.32 2.29
N LYS A 185 -25.05 -17.50 2.37
CA LYS A 185 -25.14 -18.50 1.31
C LYS A 185 -26.59 -18.89 0.96
N GLN A 186 -27.48 -18.97 1.95
CA GLN A 186 -28.89 -19.31 1.71
C GLN A 186 -29.60 -18.23 0.88
N VAL A 187 -29.20 -16.96 1.01
CA VAL A 187 -29.73 -15.88 0.18
C VAL A 187 -29.35 -16.09 -1.27
N ASN A 188 -28.07 -16.39 -1.55
CA ASN A 188 -27.62 -16.68 -2.91
C ASN A 188 -28.35 -17.90 -3.50
N ASP A 189 -28.51 -18.96 -2.71
CA ASP A 189 -29.12 -20.20 -3.16
C ASP A 189 -30.63 -20.05 -3.44
N ILE A 190 -31.35 -19.21 -2.67
CA ILE A 190 -32.81 -19.06 -2.77
C ILE A 190 -33.23 -17.88 -3.66
N ALA A 191 -32.56 -16.74 -3.52
CA ALA A 191 -32.92 -15.47 -4.15
C ALA A 191 -31.96 -15.05 -5.27
N GLY A 192 -30.88 -15.80 -5.48
CA GLY A 192 -29.89 -15.55 -6.52
C GLY A 192 -28.83 -14.52 -6.13
N HIS A 193 -27.75 -14.48 -6.91
CA HIS A 193 -26.59 -13.63 -6.64
C HIS A 193 -26.91 -12.13 -6.62
N ALA A 194 -27.86 -11.66 -7.44
CA ALA A 194 -28.24 -10.24 -7.45
C ALA A 194 -28.81 -9.79 -6.09
N ALA A 195 -29.60 -10.64 -5.42
CA ALA A 195 -30.10 -10.36 -4.08
C ALA A 195 -28.98 -10.42 -3.02
N GLY A 196 -28.04 -11.36 -3.17
CA GLY A 196 -26.84 -11.41 -2.34
C GLY A 196 -26.00 -10.14 -2.44
N ASP A 197 -25.80 -9.63 -3.66
CA ASP A 197 -25.07 -8.40 -3.91
C ASP A 197 -25.76 -7.18 -3.27
N GLU A 198 -27.09 -7.12 -3.32
CA GLU A 198 -27.88 -6.06 -2.66
C GLU A 198 -27.72 -6.11 -1.14
N VAL A 199 -27.71 -7.29 -0.54
CA VAL A 199 -27.44 -7.48 0.89
C VAL A 199 -26.02 -7.02 1.25
N LEU A 200 -25.01 -7.37 0.45
CA LEU A 200 -23.62 -6.94 0.68
C LEU A 200 -23.46 -5.42 0.59
N LEU A 201 -24.06 -4.78 -0.42
CA LEU A 201 -24.08 -3.33 -0.57
C LEU A 201 -24.74 -2.65 0.63
N THR A 202 -25.86 -3.21 1.10
CA THR A 202 -26.61 -2.71 2.24
C THR A 202 -25.79 -2.80 3.54
N VAL A 203 -25.17 -3.95 3.79
CA VAL A 203 -24.30 -4.15 4.96
C VAL A 203 -23.10 -3.20 4.89
N ALA A 204 -22.46 -3.06 3.73
CA ALA A 204 -21.35 -2.13 3.54
C ALA A 204 -21.76 -0.67 3.83
N GLY A 205 -22.97 -0.26 3.44
CA GLY A 205 -23.55 1.03 3.79
C GLY A 205 -23.76 1.19 5.31
N CYS A 206 -24.40 0.21 5.94
CA CYS A 206 -24.63 0.19 7.40
C CYS A 206 -23.33 0.33 8.20
N LEU A 207 -22.28 -0.39 7.80
CA LEU A 207 -20.96 -0.32 8.42
C LEU A 207 -20.35 1.07 8.24
N ARG A 208 -20.36 1.60 7.01
CA ARG A 208 -19.79 2.91 6.67
C ARG A 208 -20.45 4.05 7.44
N ASP A 209 -21.76 4.04 7.56
CA ASP A 209 -22.52 5.11 8.22
C ASP A 209 -22.39 5.06 9.76
N THR A 210 -22.00 3.91 10.29
CA THR A 210 -21.80 3.72 11.74
C THR A 210 -20.39 4.08 12.20
N LEU A 211 -19.40 3.88 11.33
CA LEU A 211 -17.98 4.09 11.62
C LEU A 211 -17.55 5.55 11.47
N ARG A 212 -16.47 5.92 12.14
CA ARG A 212 -15.88 7.25 12.02
C ARG A 212 -14.95 7.31 10.80
N ALA A 213 -14.66 8.52 10.33
CA ALA A 213 -13.73 8.72 9.21
C ALA A 213 -12.29 8.21 9.48
N THR A 214 -11.90 8.08 10.75
CA THR A 214 -10.60 7.55 11.18
C THR A 214 -10.55 6.02 11.18
N ASP A 215 -11.70 5.35 11.19
CA ASP A 215 -11.77 3.89 11.17
C ASP A 215 -11.62 3.40 9.73
N SER A 216 -10.94 2.28 9.52
CA SER A 216 -10.76 1.72 8.19
C SER A 216 -11.65 0.48 8.00
N LEU A 217 -12.40 0.46 6.91
CA LEU A 217 -13.39 -0.59 6.61
C LEU A 217 -13.04 -1.32 5.32
N PHE A 218 -13.05 -2.65 5.38
CA PHE A 218 -12.65 -3.55 4.31
C PHE A 218 -13.67 -4.67 4.09
N ARG A 219 -13.80 -5.11 2.86
CA ARG A 219 -14.37 -6.41 2.50
C ARG A 219 -13.20 -7.37 2.23
N PHE A 220 -12.98 -8.27 3.17
CA PHE A 220 -11.83 -9.17 3.19
C PHE A 220 -12.10 -10.50 2.45
N GLY A 221 -13.37 -10.92 2.43
CA GLY A 221 -13.83 -12.15 1.77
C GLY A 221 -15.14 -11.95 1.02
N GLY A 222 -15.81 -13.05 0.66
CA GLY A 222 -17.10 -12.99 -0.05
C GLY A 222 -18.16 -12.26 0.76
N ASP A 223 -18.35 -12.69 2.00
CA ASP A 223 -19.30 -12.20 2.99
C ASP A 223 -18.63 -11.77 4.31
N GLU A 224 -17.31 -11.64 4.27
CA GLU A 224 -16.46 -11.27 5.39
C GLU A 224 -16.00 -9.81 5.27
N PHE A 225 -16.13 -9.08 6.38
CA PHE A 225 -15.73 -7.69 6.53
C PHE A 225 -14.70 -7.55 7.66
N ALA A 226 -13.79 -6.61 7.51
CA ALA A 226 -12.82 -6.27 8.55
C ALA A 226 -12.88 -4.77 8.86
N VAL A 227 -12.73 -4.41 10.13
CA VAL A 227 -12.67 -3.02 10.58
C VAL A 227 -11.45 -2.83 11.48
N LEU A 228 -10.61 -1.85 11.12
CA LEU A 228 -9.53 -1.37 11.98
C LEU A 228 -10.00 -0.12 12.72
N LEU A 229 -10.08 -0.23 14.04
CA LEU A 229 -10.48 0.83 14.95
C LEU A 229 -9.22 1.48 15.52
N SER A 230 -8.94 2.71 15.10
CA SER A 230 -7.73 3.44 15.49
C SER A 230 -8.01 4.36 16.68
N GLY A 231 -7.15 4.32 17.71
CA GLY A 231 -7.26 5.18 18.88
C GLY A 231 -8.46 4.84 19.79
N GLN A 232 -8.94 3.60 19.75
CA GLN A 232 -10.04 3.14 20.61
C GLN A 232 -9.51 2.14 21.65
N ASP A 233 -9.87 2.39 22.90
CA ASP A 233 -9.72 1.41 23.98
C ASP A 233 -10.68 0.24 23.79
N ALA A 234 -10.47 -0.82 24.58
CA ALA A 234 -11.26 -2.04 24.48
C ALA A 234 -12.76 -1.76 24.66
N ASP A 235 -13.15 -0.96 25.64
CA ASP A 235 -14.57 -0.67 25.93
C ASP A 235 -15.25 0.08 24.79
N SER A 236 -14.58 1.08 24.21
CA SER A 236 -15.10 1.81 23.05
C SER A 236 -15.22 0.90 21.83
N ALA A 237 -14.21 0.06 21.59
CA ALA A 237 -14.23 -0.88 20.48
C ALA A 237 -15.37 -1.92 20.61
N GLN A 238 -15.64 -2.40 21.83
CA GLN A 238 -16.77 -3.28 22.11
C GLN A 238 -18.12 -2.59 21.84
N LEU A 239 -18.26 -1.32 22.23
CA LEU A 239 -19.47 -0.56 21.98
C LEU A 239 -19.73 -0.38 20.48
N VAL A 240 -18.69 -0.07 19.71
CA VAL A 240 -18.76 0.02 18.25
C VAL A 240 -19.17 -1.32 17.64
N ALA A 241 -18.54 -2.42 18.03
CA ALA A 241 -18.87 -3.75 17.51
C ALA A 241 -20.34 -4.12 17.76
N ARG A 242 -20.85 -3.89 18.98
CA ARG A 242 -22.27 -4.12 19.33
C ARG A 242 -23.21 -3.22 18.51
N ARG A 243 -22.83 -1.97 18.28
CA ARG A 243 -23.62 -1.03 17.47
C ARG A 243 -23.71 -1.50 16.02
N LEU A 244 -22.59 -1.93 15.42
CA LEU A 244 -22.55 -2.45 14.05
C LEU A 244 -23.48 -3.66 13.89
N LEU A 245 -23.37 -4.65 14.78
CA LEU A 245 -24.25 -5.83 14.78
C LEU A 245 -25.72 -5.43 14.90
N LYS A 246 -26.05 -4.50 15.81
CA LYS A 246 -27.42 -4.02 16.00
C LYS A 246 -27.97 -3.39 14.72
N VAL A 247 -27.20 -2.51 14.06
CA VAL A 247 -27.64 -1.83 12.83
C VAL A 247 -27.88 -2.84 11.70
N ILE A 248 -26.97 -3.80 11.51
CA ILE A 248 -27.12 -4.85 10.49
C ILE A 248 -28.36 -5.71 10.78
N ASN A 249 -28.50 -6.22 12.00
CA ASN A 249 -29.61 -7.11 12.38
C ASN A 249 -30.99 -6.40 12.37
N GLN A 250 -31.01 -5.07 12.47
CA GLN A 250 -32.24 -4.27 12.42
C GLN A 250 -32.56 -3.74 11.03
N HIS A 251 -31.66 -3.88 10.06
CA HIS A 251 -31.90 -3.40 8.70
C HIS A 251 -32.99 -4.24 8.01
N HIS A 252 -33.97 -3.57 7.40
CA HIS A 252 -35.16 -4.20 6.81
C HIS A 252 -34.79 -5.28 5.78
N LEU A 253 -33.81 -5.03 4.92
CA LEU A 253 -33.35 -5.99 3.92
C LEU A 253 -32.70 -7.24 4.56
N CYS A 254 -31.88 -7.04 5.59
CA CYS A 254 -31.25 -8.15 6.31
C CYS A 254 -32.32 -9.02 7.01
N GLN A 255 -33.34 -8.39 7.59
CA GLN A 255 -34.47 -9.10 8.20
C GLN A 255 -35.31 -9.85 7.16
N GLN A 256 -35.58 -9.25 6.00
CA GLN A 256 -36.31 -9.87 4.89
C GLN A 256 -35.64 -11.18 4.46
N TYR A 257 -34.31 -11.20 4.36
CA TYR A 257 -33.53 -12.37 3.97
C TYR A 257 -33.06 -13.24 5.15
N LYS A 258 -33.45 -12.91 6.39
CA LYS A 258 -33.00 -13.59 7.63
C LYS A 258 -31.47 -13.69 7.74
N VAL A 259 -30.78 -12.65 7.28
CA VAL A 259 -29.33 -12.48 7.41
C VAL A 259 -29.03 -11.75 8.72
N SER A 260 -28.10 -12.28 9.49
CA SER A 260 -27.49 -11.59 10.64
C SER A 260 -25.98 -11.50 10.48
N ALA A 261 -25.29 -10.89 11.43
CA ALA A 261 -23.84 -10.88 11.46
C ALA A 261 -23.29 -11.42 12.78
N SER A 262 -22.20 -12.17 12.69
CA SER A 262 -21.36 -12.56 13.82
C SER A 262 -20.04 -11.81 13.74
N ALA A 263 -19.46 -11.43 14.88
CA ALA A 263 -18.20 -10.71 14.92
C ALA A 263 -17.23 -11.17 16.00
N GLY A 264 -15.93 -11.10 15.69
CA GLY A 264 -14.83 -11.28 16.61
C GLY A 264 -14.02 -10.01 16.72
N LEU A 265 -13.82 -9.53 17.95
CA LEU A 265 -13.03 -8.33 18.23
C LEU A 265 -11.78 -8.70 19.03
N ALA A 266 -10.62 -8.23 18.58
CA ALA A 266 -9.37 -8.34 19.33
C ALA A 266 -8.73 -6.97 19.53
N GLN A 267 -8.24 -6.72 20.73
CA GLN A 267 -7.45 -5.54 21.06
C GLN A 267 -5.97 -5.80 20.80
N LEU A 268 -5.26 -4.83 20.21
CA LEU A 268 -3.81 -4.88 20.08
C LEU A 268 -3.15 -4.81 21.46
N LYS A 269 -2.31 -5.81 21.77
CA LYS A 269 -1.45 -5.85 22.96
C LYS A 269 0.00 -5.51 22.56
N PRO A 270 0.84 -5.01 23.48
CA PRO A 270 2.19 -4.54 23.14
C PRO A 270 3.11 -5.57 22.46
N ASP A 271 2.87 -6.87 22.71
CA ASP A 271 3.67 -8.00 22.21
C ASP A 271 3.06 -8.70 20.97
N MET A 272 2.03 -8.11 20.38
CA MET A 272 1.34 -8.66 19.21
C MET A 272 1.79 -7.99 17.92
N ASP A 273 2.03 -8.81 16.90
CA ASP A 273 2.13 -8.35 15.52
C ASP A 273 0.75 -8.41 14.83
N ALA A 274 0.70 -7.96 13.57
CA ALA A 274 -0.53 -8.00 12.78
C ALA A 274 -1.12 -9.41 12.63
N GLY A 275 -0.27 -10.44 12.52
CA GLY A 275 -0.69 -11.83 12.39
C GLY A 275 -1.37 -12.35 13.66
N ARG A 276 -0.79 -12.08 14.84
CA ARG A 276 -1.37 -12.44 16.14
C ARG A 276 -2.68 -11.68 16.39
N LEU A 277 -2.75 -10.41 16.02
CA LEU A 277 -3.97 -9.61 16.14
C LEU A 277 -5.09 -10.18 15.28
N PHE A 278 -4.79 -10.50 14.02
CA PHE A 278 -5.73 -11.15 13.12
C PHE A 278 -6.23 -12.47 13.68
N LYS A 279 -5.31 -13.34 14.12
CA LYS A 279 -5.65 -14.66 14.66
C LYS A 279 -6.55 -14.57 15.90
N ALA A 280 -6.28 -13.63 16.81
CA ALA A 280 -7.13 -13.42 17.98
C ALA A 280 -8.55 -12.97 17.60
N ALA A 281 -8.69 -12.10 16.60
CA ALA A 281 -10.01 -11.67 16.13
C ALA A 281 -10.76 -12.81 15.42
N ASP A 282 -10.04 -13.66 14.67
CA ASP A 282 -10.60 -14.83 13.98
C ASP A 282 -11.08 -15.91 14.96
N GLU A 283 -10.29 -16.21 15.99
CA GLU A 283 -10.67 -17.11 17.08
C GLU A 283 -11.94 -16.60 17.80
N ALA A 284 -12.01 -15.30 18.09
CA ALA A 284 -13.21 -14.69 18.66
C ALA A 284 -14.42 -14.81 17.70
N LEU A 285 -14.24 -14.59 16.39
CA LEU A 285 -15.31 -14.72 15.41
C LEU A 285 -15.82 -16.17 15.33
N TYR A 286 -14.91 -17.14 15.38
CA TYR A 286 -15.24 -18.55 15.43
C TYR A 286 -16.09 -18.88 16.67
N ASP A 287 -15.72 -18.37 17.85
CA ASP A 287 -16.50 -18.52 19.08
C ASP A 287 -17.89 -17.87 18.98
N ALA A 288 -18.01 -16.75 18.26
CA ALA A 288 -19.29 -16.09 18.02
C ALA A 288 -20.22 -16.96 17.17
N LYS A 289 -19.70 -17.58 16.11
CA LYS A 289 -20.46 -18.52 15.27
C LYS A 289 -20.90 -19.76 16.06
N ASN A 290 -20.03 -20.30 16.91
CA ASN A 290 -20.35 -21.47 17.76
C ASN A 290 -21.35 -21.15 18.89
N ALA A 291 -21.41 -19.90 19.35
CA ALA A 291 -22.34 -19.47 20.39
C ALA A 291 -23.79 -19.29 19.92
N GLY A 292 -24.13 -19.72 18.70
CA GLY A 292 -25.47 -19.59 18.14
C GLY A 292 -25.65 -18.41 17.18
N LYS A 293 -24.54 -17.83 16.68
CA LYS A 293 -24.51 -16.74 15.70
C LYS A 293 -25.12 -15.42 16.21
N SER A 294 -25.16 -14.38 15.36
CA SER A 294 -25.78 -13.08 15.67
C SER A 294 -25.20 -12.39 16.92
N THR A 295 -23.93 -12.61 17.22
CA THR A 295 -23.28 -12.12 18.44
C THR A 295 -21.85 -11.67 18.20
N VAL A 296 -21.31 -10.96 19.18
CA VAL A 296 -19.91 -10.53 19.21
C VAL A 296 -19.17 -11.22 20.34
N ARG A 297 -17.94 -11.68 20.06
CA ARG A 297 -16.99 -12.20 21.04
C ARG A 297 -15.70 -11.40 21.03
N PHE A 298 -14.94 -11.52 22.11
CA PHE A 298 -13.80 -10.66 22.44
C PHE A 298 -12.60 -11.52 22.85
N ALA A 299 -11.39 -11.14 22.43
CA ALA A 299 -10.10 -11.78 22.75
C ALA A 299 -9.07 -10.81 23.40
#